data_AF-A0AAU3W7Y7-F1
#
_entry.id   AF-A0AAU3W7Y7-F1
#
_cell.length_a   1.000
_cell.length_b   1.000
_cell.length_c   1.000
_cell.angle_alpha   90.00
_cell.angle_beta   90.00
_cell.angle_gamma   90.00
#
_symmetry.space_group_name_H-M   'P 1'
#
loop_
_entity.id
_entity.type
_entity.pdbx_description
1 polymer ?
#
loop_
_entity_poly.entity_id
_entity_poly.type
_entity_poly.pdbx_seq_one_letter_code
_entity_poly.pdbx_strand_id
1 'polypeptide(L)'
;MHESLPVENAGSAPLCLFIEPYGEDFWLEPGDAVTVSAVDDGINVQFAVTLAAELVSVWLYEDGDPYRVVSESQVIDAAGKPLTCGHQRHDRRIPGPFMPRGVKPDASPDISV
;
A
#
# COMPACT_ATOMS: atom_id res chain seq x y z
N MET A 1 10.74 20.72 -1.19
CA MET A 1 9.84 19.90 -2.02
C MET A 1 9.60 18.65 -1.23
N HIS A 2 8.35 18.35 -0.91
CA HIS A 2 7.97 17.09 -0.28
C HIS A 2 8.16 15.98 -1.31
N GLU A 3 8.92 14.95 -0.94
CA GLU A 3 9.07 13.80 -1.83
C GLU A 3 7.83 12.93 -1.69
N SER A 4 7.09 12.81 -2.78
CA SER A 4 5.82 12.10 -2.85
C SER A 4 5.75 11.25 -4.10
N LEU A 5 5.14 10.08 -4.00
CA LEU A 5 4.93 9.15 -5.10
C LEU A 5 3.47 9.17 -5.53
N PRO A 6 3.12 9.79 -6.67
CA PRO A 6 1.80 9.65 -7.25
C PRO A 6 1.61 8.22 -7.80
N VAL A 7 0.45 7.63 -7.54
CA VAL A 7 0.05 6.30 -8.01
C VAL A 7 -1.35 6.39 -8.58
N GLU A 8 -1.54 5.89 -9.81
CA GLU A 8 -2.83 5.86 -10.49
C GLU A 8 -3.12 4.43 -10.97
N ASN A 9 -4.34 3.95 -10.71
CA ASN A 9 -4.82 2.73 -11.34
C ASN A 9 -5.41 3.05 -12.73
N ALA A 10 -4.54 3.18 -13.73
CA ALA A 10 -4.95 3.36 -15.13
C ALA A 10 -5.43 2.05 -15.81
N GLY A 11 -5.51 0.95 -15.05
CA GLY A 11 -5.94 -0.35 -15.54
C GLY A 11 -7.46 -0.51 -15.59
N SER A 12 -7.91 -1.71 -15.96
CA SER A 12 -9.34 -2.07 -16.00
C SER A 12 -9.77 -2.98 -14.85
N ALA A 13 -8.86 -3.28 -13.91
CA ALA A 13 -9.10 -4.14 -12.76
C ALA A 13 -8.68 -3.41 -11.48
N PRO A 14 -9.23 -3.77 -10.32
CA PRO A 14 -8.78 -3.23 -9.03
C PRO A 14 -7.29 -3.48 -8.80
N LEU A 15 -6.61 -2.50 -8.22
CA LEU A 15 -5.18 -2.54 -7.91
C LEU A 15 -4.98 -2.48 -6.39
N CYS A 16 -4.20 -3.41 -5.84
CA CYS A 16 -3.82 -3.39 -4.44
C CYS A 16 -2.47 -2.67 -4.27
N LEU A 17 -2.47 -1.51 -3.62
CA LEU A 17 -1.27 -0.77 -3.22
C LEU A 17 -0.88 -1.17 -1.78
N PHE A 18 0.29 -1.76 -1.62
CA PHE A 18 0.92 -2.04 -0.33
C PHE A 18 1.93 -0.98 0.05
N ILE A 19 1.85 -0.53 1.29
CA ILE A 19 2.88 0.25 1.93
C ILE A 19 3.59 -0.62 2.95
N GLU A 20 4.89 -0.75 2.75
CA GLU A 20 5.80 -1.58 3.53
C GLU A 20 6.54 -0.71 4.57
N PRO A 21 6.96 -1.27 5.71
CA PRO A 21 7.08 -2.70 6.06
C PRO A 21 5.84 -3.29 6.75
N TYR A 22 4.86 -2.44 7.08
CA TYR A 22 3.73 -2.84 7.94
C TYR A 22 2.61 -3.55 7.17
N GLY A 23 2.73 -3.64 5.84
CA GLY A 23 1.75 -4.32 5.00
C GLY A 23 0.40 -3.60 4.96
N GLU A 24 0.40 -2.27 5.02
CA GLU A 24 -0.83 -1.50 4.88
C GLU A 24 -1.31 -1.57 3.44
N ASP A 25 -2.57 -1.94 3.21
CA ASP A 25 -3.11 -2.07 1.86
C ASP A 25 -4.17 -1.02 1.56
N PHE A 26 -4.17 -0.56 0.31
CA PHE A 26 -5.10 0.41 -0.23
C PHE A 26 -5.54 -0.09 -1.60
N TRP A 27 -6.83 -0.40 -1.74
CA TRP A 27 -7.37 -0.85 -3.01
C TRP A 27 -7.87 0.33 -3.82
N LEU A 28 -7.44 0.38 -5.07
CA LEU A 28 -7.77 1.43 -6.02
C LEU A 28 -8.66 0.84 -7.10
N GLU A 29 -9.85 1.39 -7.30
CA GLU A 29 -10.68 1.08 -8.46
C GLU A 29 -10.04 1.63 -9.74
N PRO A 30 -10.42 1.12 -10.92
CA PRO A 30 -10.04 1.74 -12.19
C PRO A 30 -10.32 3.24 -12.22
N GLY A 31 -9.27 4.04 -12.44
CA GLY A 31 -9.31 5.50 -12.46
C GLY A 31 -9.02 6.19 -11.12
N ASP A 32 -8.90 5.44 -10.02
CA ASP A 32 -8.50 6.01 -8.74
C ASP A 32 -7.02 6.44 -8.78
N ALA A 33 -6.74 7.59 -8.16
CA ALA A 33 -5.40 8.14 -8.02
C ALA A 33 -5.15 8.56 -6.57
N VAL A 34 -3.96 8.25 -6.08
CA VAL A 34 -3.49 8.55 -4.73
C VAL A 34 -2.05 9.07 -4.75
N THR A 35 -1.65 9.71 -3.67
CA THR A 35 -0.27 10.15 -3.42
C THR A 35 0.24 9.51 -2.15
N VAL A 36 1.38 8.83 -2.23
CA VAL A 36 2.10 8.26 -1.10
C VAL A 36 3.20 9.23 -0.66
N SER A 37 3.33 9.47 0.64
CA SER A 37 4.37 10.34 1.21
C SER A 37 4.71 9.94 2.63
N ALA A 38 5.85 10.40 3.14
CA ALA A 38 6.09 10.40 4.58
C ALA A 38 5.17 11.41 5.29
N VAL A 39 4.88 11.17 6.56
CA VAL A 39 4.17 12.15 7.41
C VAL A 39 5.12 13.28 7.86
N ASP A 40 6.41 12.95 8.07
CA ASP A 40 7.43 13.95 8.43
C ASP A 40 7.99 14.64 7.18
N ASP A 41 7.79 15.95 7.10
CA ASP A 41 8.25 16.80 6.01
C ASP A 41 9.77 17.10 6.04
N GLY A 42 10.45 16.73 7.12
CA GLY A 42 11.86 16.99 7.36
C GLY A 42 12.82 15.94 6.81
N ILE A 43 12.30 14.83 6.29
CA ILE A 43 13.11 13.71 5.79
C ILE A 43 13.17 13.67 4.26
N ASN A 44 14.32 13.27 3.75
CA ASN A 44 14.53 12.96 2.33
C ASN A 44 14.08 11.51 2.10
N VAL A 45 13.15 11.26 1.17
CA VAL A 45 12.44 9.99 1.03
C VAL A 45 12.64 9.39 -0.35
N GLN A 46 13.40 8.30 -0.40
CA GLN A 46 13.48 7.47 -1.60
C GLN A 46 12.42 6.38 -1.57
N PHE A 47 11.70 6.20 -2.69
CA PHE A 47 10.73 5.13 -2.87
C PHE A 47 11.35 3.95 -3.62
N ALA A 48 11.17 2.74 -3.09
CA ALA A 48 11.39 1.52 -3.86
C ALA A 48 10.04 0.88 -4.19
N VAL A 49 9.79 0.66 -5.48
CA VAL A 49 8.50 0.20 -6.00
C VAL A 49 8.65 -1.16 -6.65
N THR A 50 7.84 -2.12 -6.22
CA THR A 50 7.74 -3.46 -6.82
C THR A 50 6.36 -3.63 -7.44
N LEU A 51 6.32 -4.11 -8.69
CA LEU A 51 5.09 -4.33 -9.43
C LEU A 51 4.83 -5.84 -9.64
N ALA A 52 3.57 -6.24 -9.43
CA ALA A 52 3.00 -7.50 -9.85
C ALA A 52 1.64 -7.23 -10.53
N ALA A 53 0.99 -8.26 -11.10
CA ALA A 53 -0.15 -8.07 -12.01
C ALA A 53 -1.24 -7.09 -11.49
N GLU A 54 -1.70 -7.29 -10.26
CA GLU A 54 -2.76 -6.50 -9.62
C GLU A 54 -2.28 -5.91 -8.29
N LEU A 55 -0.96 -5.73 -8.15
CA LEU A 55 -0.36 -5.31 -6.89
C LEU A 55 0.86 -4.41 -7.11
N VAL A 56 0.90 -3.31 -6.37
CA VAL A 56 2.07 -2.43 -6.23
C VAL A 56 2.51 -2.49 -4.77
N SER A 57 3.78 -2.72 -4.50
CA SER A 57 4.35 -2.63 -3.14
C SER A 57 5.37 -1.50 -3.12
N VAL A 58 5.27 -0.63 -2.12
CA VAL A 58 6.07 0.59 -1.97
C VAL A 58 6.77 0.57 -0.62
N TRP A 59 8.10 0.70 -0.65
CA TRP A 59 8.94 0.98 0.51
C TRP A 59 9.38 2.43 0.48
N LEU A 60 9.44 3.07 1.65
CA LEU A 60 9.95 4.42 1.85
C LEU A 60 11.23 4.35 2.68
N TYR A 61 12.32 4.93 2.18
CA TYR A 61 13.63 4.94 2.84
C TYR A 61 14.14 6.36 3.08
N GLU A 62 14.60 6.62 4.30
CA GLU A 62 15.25 7.88 4.67
C GLU A 62 16.63 7.98 4.01
N ASP A 63 16.89 9.12 3.37
CA ASP A 63 18.19 9.45 2.75
C ASP A 63 18.68 8.42 1.69
N GLY A 64 17.77 7.58 1.18
CA GLY A 64 18.10 6.48 0.26
C GLY A 64 18.82 5.29 0.93
N ASP A 65 18.84 5.22 2.26
CA ASP A 65 19.43 4.09 2.99
C ASP A 65 18.40 2.95 3.11
N PRO A 66 18.62 1.79 2.48
CA PRO A 66 17.67 0.67 2.50
C PRO A 66 17.50 0.03 3.89
N TYR A 67 18.31 0.42 4.89
CA TYR A 67 18.17 0.00 6.28
C TYR A 67 17.42 1.00 7.16
N ARG A 68 17.13 2.20 6.65
CA ARG A 68 16.40 3.26 7.36
C ARG A 68 15.02 3.45 6.75
N VAL A 69 14.10 2.61 7.17
CA VAL A 69 12.71 2.65 6.69
C VAL A 69 11.97 3.80 7.36
N VAL A 70 11.21 4.57 6.60
CA VAL A 70 10.34 5.62 7.13
C VAL A 70 9.26 4.98 8.02
N SER A 71 9.15 5.45 9.26
CA SER A 71 8.25 4.85 10.25
C SER A 71 6.78 5.24 10.06
N GLU A 72 6.51 6.45 9.56
CA GLU A 72 5.16 6.97 9.36
C GLU A 72 4.97 7.47 7.93
N SER A 73 4.00 6.89 7.25
CA SER A 73 3.62 7.25 5.88
C SER A 73 2.13 7.54 5.80
N GLN A 74 1.73 8.20 4.73
CA GLN A 74 0.33 8.48 4.45
C GLN A 74 0.03 8.27 2.97
N VAL A 75 -1.19 7.82 2.70
CA VAL A 75 -1.77 7.72 1.36
C VAL A 75 -2.91 8.71 1.28
N ILE A 76 -2.84 9.65 0.36
CA ILE A 76 -3.78 10.74 0.21
C ILE A 76 -4.53 10.57 -1.12
N ASP A 77 -5.86 10.67 -1.11
CA ASP A 77 -6.67 10.64 -2.34
C ASP A 77 -6.56 11.93 -3.15
N ALA A 78 -7.11 11.93 -4.37
CA ALA A 78 -7.12 13.11 -5.24
C ALA A 78 -7.81 14.35 -4.64
N ALA A 79 -8.65 14.20 -3.61
CA ALA A 79 -9.29 15.29 -2.90
C ALA A 79 -8.46 15.82 -1.72
N GLY A 80 -7.28 15.25 -1.46
CA GLY A 80 -6.41 15.64 -0.36
C GLY A 80 -6.75 14.96 0.96
N LYS A 81 -7.60 13.92 0.96
CA LYS A 81 -8.00 13.21 2.18
C LYS A 81 -7.07 12.02 2.45
N PRO A 82 -6.53 11.88 3.66
CA PRO A 82 -5.81 10.67 4.07
C PRO A 82 -6.73 9.45 4.08
N LEU A 83 -6.25 8.37 3.48
CA LEU A 83 -6.88 7.06 3.47
C LEU A 83 -6.36 6.22 4.64
N THR A 84 -7.15 5.25 5.06
CA THR A 84 -6.78 4.27 6.09
C THR A 84 -6.49 2.92 5.45
N CYS A 85 -5.58 2.14 6.02
CA CYS A 85 -5.35 0.73 5.66
C CYS A 85 -6.70 -0.04 5.55
N GLY A 86 -6.82 -0.89 4.53
CA GLY A 86 -8.05 -1.58 4.17
C GLY A 86 -9.03 -0.76 3.32
N HIS A 87 -8.65 0.43 2.86
CA HIS A 87 -9.47 1.23 1.94
C HIS A 87 -9.89 0.39 0.73
N GLN A 88 -11.20 0.29 0.48
CA GLN A 88 -11.82 -0.50 -0.61
C GLN A 88 -11.37 -1.98 -0.67
N ARG A 89 -10.83 -2.54 0.41
CA ARG A 89 -10.42 -3.96 0.50
C ARG A 89 -11.62 -4.89 0.29
N HIS A 90 -12.81 -4.49 0.76
CA HIS A 90 -14.01 -5.34 0.71
C HIS A 90 -13.69 -6.77 1.17
N ASP A 91 -14.16 -7.79 0.43
CA ASP A 91 -13.86 -9.22 0.58
C ASP A 91 -12.71 -9.68 -0.34
N ARG A 92 -11.95 -8.75 -0.91
CA ARG A 92 -10.87 -9.06 -1.84
C ARG A 92 -9.73 -9.74 -1.11
N ARG A 93 -9.27 -10.83 -1.70
CA ARG A 93 -8.04 -11.48 -1.27
C ARG A 93 -6.85 -10.70 -1.82
N ILE A 94 -5.90 -10.40 -0.94
CA ILE A 94 -4.59 -9.85 -1.33
C ILE A 94 -3.95 -10.76 -2.39
N PRO A 95 -3.61 -10.26 -3.59
CA PRO A 95 -2.90 -11.02 -4.62
C PRO A 95 -1.53 -11.50 -4.10
N GLY A 96 -1.13 -12.75 -4.42
CA GLY A 96 0.14 -13.34 -3.94
C GLY A 96 1.40 -12.63 -4.49
N PRO A 97 2.64 -12.98 -4.09
CA PRO A 97 3.10 -13.96 -3.09
C PRO A 97 3.57 -13.30 -1.77
N PHE A 98 3.23 -12.03 -1.52
CA PHE A 98 3.78 -11.24 -0.41
C PHE A 98 3.30 -11.65 1.00
N MET A 99 2.35 -12.60 1.08
CA MET A 99 2.10 -13.34 2.32
C MET A 99 3.37 -14.13 2.69
N PRO A 100 3.89 -14.05 3.92
CA PRO A 100 4.95 -14.95 4.36
C PRO A 100 4.52 -16.39 4.05
N ARG A 101 5.38 -17.16 3.38
CA ARG A 101 5.16 -18.60 3.17
C ARG A 101 4.79 -19.24 4.51
N GLY A 102 3.51 -19.59 4.71
CA GLY A 102 3.06 -20.27 5.93
C GLY A 102 1.78 -19.75 6.57
N VAL A 103 1.28 -18.56 6.22
CA VAL A 103 -0.02 -18.08 6.76
C VAL A 103 -1.15 -18.67 5.89
N LYS A 104 -1.80 -19.71 6.39
CA LYS A 104 -3.06 -20.18 5.81
C LYS A 104 -4.12 -19.08 5.98
N PRO A 105 -5.02 -18.89 5.00
CA PRO A 105 -6.24 -18.13 5.23
C PRO A 105 -6.94 -18.74 6.43
N ASP A 106 -7.27 -17.91 7.39
CA ASP A 106 -8.18 -18.24 8.47
C ASP A 106 -9.43 -18.89 7.88
N ALA A 107 -9.58 -20.19 8.13
CA ALA A 107 -10.87 -20.82 7.94
C ALA A 107 -11.80 -20.17 8.98
N SER A 108 -12.77 -19.38 8.51
CA SER A 108 -13.88 -18.89 9.31
C SER A 108 -14.41 -20.04 10.18
N PRO A 109 -14.57 -19.85 11.51
CA PRO A 109 -15.12 -20.89 12.34
C PRO A 109 -16.57 -21.13 11.93
N ASP A 110 -16.86 -22.36 11.54
CA ASP A 110 -18.19 -22.86 11.26
C ASP A 110 -18.98 -22.91 12.58
N ILE A 111 -19.68 -21.82 12.90
CA ILE A 111 -20.57 -21.77 14.07
C ILE A 111 -21.92 -22.38 13.70
N SER A 112 -21.93 -23.71 13.68
CA SER A 112 -23.15 -24.51 13.80
C SER A 112 -23.19 -25.14 15.20
N VAL A 113 -24.02 -24.61 16.09
CA VAL A 113 -24.48 -25.27 17.33
C VAL A 113 -25.97 -25.50 17.20
#